data_AF-A0A5P9GUQ8-F1
#
_entry.id   AF-A0A5P9GUQ8-F1
#
_cell.length_a   1.000
_cell.length_b   1.000
_cell.length_c   1.000
_cell.angle_alpha   90.00
_cell.angle_beta   90.00
_cell.angle_gamma   90.00
#
_symmetry.space_group_name_H-M   'P 1'
#
loop_
_entity.id
_entity.type
_entity.pdbx_description
1 polymer ?
#
loop_
_entity_poly.entity_id
_entity_poly.type
_entity_poly.pdbx_seq_one_letter_code
_entity_poly.pdbx_strand_id
1 'polypeptide(L)' 'MIKRRIIAAGLLLAFATGAPLFWNGGEWDSLYFGVNLILAALGFLFLHYKWKRTEKPTVTPDKARDIFS' A
#
# COMPACT_ATOMS: atom_id res chain seq x y z
N MET A 1 9.17 -8.47 3.77
CA MET A 1 8.03 -7.79 3.10
C MET A 1 7.38 -6.70 3.96
N ILE A 2 7.34 -6.85 5.29
CA ILE A 2 6.79 -5.83 6.20
C ILE A 2 7.41 -4.42 6.02
N LYS A 3 8.74 -4.34 5.87
CA LYS A 3 9.46 -3.06 5.66
C LYS A 3 9.00 -2.30 4.41
N ARG A 4 8.78 -3.00 3.29
CA ARG A 4 8.28 -2.39 2.04
C ARG A 4 6.85 -1.86 2.19
N ARG A 5 6.00 -2.60 2.92
CA ARG A 5 4.61 -2.20 3.21
C ARG A 5 4.58 -0.92 4.06
N ILE A 6 5.42 -0.84 5.10
CA ILE A 6 5.53 0.33 5.98
C ILE A 6 6.02 1.56 5.20
N ILE A 7 7.07 1.41 4.37
CA ILE A 7 7.59 2.52 3.56
C ILE A 7 6.53 3.04 2.59
N ALA A 8 5.82 2.14 1.89
CA ALA A 8 4.77 2.56 0.95
C ALA A 8 3.59 3.24 1.66
N ALA A 9 3.18 2.74 2.83
CA ALA A 9 2.15 3.37 3.64
C ALA A 9 2.58 4.79 4.07
N GLY A 10 3.83 4.95 4.53
CA GLY A 10 4.38 6.25 4.89
C GLY A 10 4.41 7.23 3.72
N LEU A 11 4.86 6.80 2.54
CA LEU A 11 4.88 7.63 1.33
C LEU A 11 3.48 8.05 0.88
N LEU A 12 2.52 7.12 0.88
CA LEU A 12 1.14 7.40 0.49
C LEU A 12 0.48 8.38 1.46
N LEU A 13 0.70 8.23 2.77
CA LEU A 13 0.18 9.15 3.78
C LEU A 13 0.82 10.54 3.65
N ALA A 14 2.14 10.61 3.49
CA ALA A 14 2.84 11.88 3.31
C ALA A 14 2.37 12.63 2.05
N PHE A 15 2.12 11.90 0.96
CA PHE A 15 1.57 12.50 -0.26
C PHE A 15 0.11 12.93 -0.08
N ALA A 16 -0.72 12.09 0.54
CA ALA A 16 -2.14 12.39 0.73
C ALA A 16 -2.40 13.56 1.68
N THR A 17 -1.50 13.86 2.60
CA THR A 17 -1.61 15.04 3.47
C THR A 17 -0.83 16.25 2.92
N GLY A 18 0.34 16.01 2.33
CA GLY A 18 1.20 17.06 1.79
C GLY A 18 0.65 17.70 0.52
N ALA A 19 0.02 16.92 -0.37
CA ALA A 19 -0.54 17.46 -1.62
C ALA A 19 -1.70 18.43 -1.36
N PRO A 20 -2.72 18.12 -0.53
CA PRO A 20 -3.74 19.08 -0.14
C PRO A 20 -3.17 20.38 0.43
N LEU A 21 -2.23 20.30 1.37
CA LEU A 21 -1.62 21.48 1.97
C LEU A 21 -0.84 22.32 0.97
N PHE A 22 -0.10 21.69 0.05
CA PHE A 22 0.69 22.39 -0.95
C PHE A 22 -0.20 23.10 -1.98
N TRP A 23 -1.19 22.40 -2.53
CA TRP A 23 -2.04 22.92 -3.59
C TRP A 23 -3.12 23.87 -3.09
N ASN A 24 -3.55 23.75 -1.83
CA ASN A 24 -4.54 24.62 -1.22
C ASN A 24 -3.92 25.81 -0.45
N GLY A 25 -2.65 26.14 -0.72
CA GLY A 25 -1.98 27.29 -0.09
C GLY A 25 -1.86 27.20 1.43
N GLY A 26 -1.87 25.99 1.99
CA GLY A 26 -1.87 25.75 3.44
C GLY A 26 -3.24 25.79 4.10
N GLU A 27 -4.32 26.06 3.35
CA GLU A 27 -5.67 26.04 3.90
C GLU A 27 -6.15 24.62 4.14
N TRP A 28 -6.84 24.43 5.27
CA TRP A 28 -7.38 23.14 5.66
C TRP A 28 -8.78 22.93 5.05
N ASP A 29 -8.85 22.05 4.05
CA ASP A 29 -10.12 21.58 3.48
C ASP A 29 -10.33 20.10 3.82
N SER A 30 -11.25 19.84 4.74
CA SER A 30 -11.58 18.49 5.22
C SER A 30 -12.09 17.57 4.10
N LEU A 31 -12.79 18.09 3.09
CA LEU A 31 -13.29 17.30 1.97
C LEU A 31 -12.14 16.92 1.04
N TYR A 32 -11.26 17.86 0.73
CA TYR A 32 -10.09 17.60 -0.11
C TYR A 32 -9.10 16.63 0.55
N PHE A 33 -8.87 16.77 1.86
CA PHE A 33 -8.11 15.81 2.65
C PHE A 33 -8.76 14.43 2.67
N GLY A 34 -10.09 14.36 2.89
CA GLY A 34 -10.83 13.11 2.91
C GLY A 34 -10.71 12.34 1.59
N VAL A 35 -10.85 13.04 0.46
CA VAL A 35 -10.66 12.45 -0.88
C VAL A 35 -9.24 11.91 -1.06
N ASN A 36 -8.22 12.69 -0.70
CA ASN A 36 -6.83 12.26 -0.83
C ASN A 36 -6.49 11.05 0.05
N LEU A 37 -7.02 11.00 1.28
CA LEU A 37 -6.87 9.85 2.17
C LEU A 37 -7.53 8.59 1.62
N ILE A 38 -8.73 8.70 1.02
CA ILE A 38 -9.41 7.58 0.37
C ILE A 38 -8.59 7.07 -0.81
N LEU A 39 -8.05 7.96 -1.65
CA LEU A 39 -7.19 7.58 -2.77
C LEU A 39 -5.91 6.88 -2.31
N ALA A 40 -5.28 7.36 -1.24
CA ALA A 40 -4.12 6.70 -0.65
C ALA A 40 -4.46 5.31 -0.09
N ALA A 41 -5.61 5.16 0.57
CA ALA A 41 -6.07 3.86 1.07
C ALA A 41 -6.32 2.87 -0.08
N LEU A 42 -6.97 3.31 -1.15
CA LEU A 42 -7.20 2.51 -2.36
C LEU A 42 -5.88 2.12 -3.04
N GLY A 43 -4.95 3.07 -3.17
CA GLY A 43 -3.61 2.82 -3.73
C GLY A 43 -2.82 1.81 -2.89
N PHE A 44 -2.88 1.92 -1.56
CA PHE A 44 -2.25 0.97 -0.65
C PHE A 44 -2.88 -0.42 -0.76
N LEU A 45 -4.21 -0.49 -0.82
CA LEU A 45 -4.95 -1.74 -0.98
C LEU A 45 -4.57 -2.44 -2.30
N PHE A 46 -4.52 -1.69 -3.40
CA PHE A 46 -4.09 -2.20 -4.70
C PHE A 46 -2.65 -2.74 -4.64
N LEU A 47 -1.73 -1.98 -4.03
CA LEU A 47 -0.33 -2.38 -3.89
C LEU A 47 -0.19 -3.63 -3.00
N HIS A 48 -0.98 -3.72 -1.94
CA HIS A 48 -1.07 -4.89 -1.08
C HIS A 48 -1.50 -6.14 -1.86
N TYR A 49 -2.57 -6.04 -2.65
CA TYR A 49 -3.01 -7.15 -3.51
C TYR A 49 -1.97 -7.53 -4.56
N LYS A 50 -1.27 -6.55 -5.15
CA LYS A 50 -0.19 -6.80 -6.10
C LYS A 50 0.97 -7.57 -5.46
N TRP A 51 1.37 -7.19 -4.24
CA TRP A 51 2.38 -7.93 -3.49
C TRP A 51 1.93 -9.35 -3.16
N LYS A 52 0.69 -9.52 -2.68
CA LYS A 52 0.11 -10.84 -2.40
C LYS A 52 0.10 -11.75 -3.64
N ARG A 53 -0.13 -11.21 -4.83
CA ARG A 53 -0.07 -11.98 -6.10
C ARG A 53 1.36 -12.31 -6.53
N THR A 54 2.33 -11.47 -6.17
CA THR A 54 3.75 -11.65 -6.52
C THR A 54 4.46 -12.58 -5.52
N GLU A 55 3.92 -12.71 -4.31
CA GLU A 55 4.20 -13.77 -3.35
C GLU A 55 3.69 -15.11 -3.92
N LYS A 56 4.32 -15.60 -4.99
CA LYS A 56 4.18 -17.01 -5.40
C LYS A 56 4.54 -17.86 -4.17
N PRO A 57 3.81 -18.93 -3.87
CA PRO A 57 4.24 -19.86 -2.84
C PRO A 57 5.63 -20.33 -3.24
N THR A 58 6.64 -19.94 -2.48
CA THR A 58 7.91 -20.67 -2.48
C THR A 58 7.53 -22.09 -2.13
N VAL A 59 7.53 -22.98 -3.13
CA VAL A 59 7.48 -24.43 -2.89
C VAL A 59 8.74 -24.71 -2.09
N THR A 60 8.61 -24.66 -0.77
CA THR A 60 9.64 -25.15 0.12
C THR A 60 9.80 -26.64 -0.20
N PRO A 61 11.04 -27.17 -0.28
CA PRO A 61 11.28 -28.58 -0.60
C PRO A 61 10.44 -29.56 0.24
N ASP A 62 10.10 -29.19 1.47
CA ASP A 62 9.17 -29.93 2.34
C ASP A 62 7.79 -30.17 1.72
N LYS A 63 7.23 -29.20 1.00
CA LYS A 63 5.92 -29.34 0.34
C LYS A 63 5.97 -30.10 -0.98
N ALA A 64 7.15 -30.24 -1.60
CA ALA A 64 7.29 -31.03 -2.83
C ALA A 64 7.22 -32.53 -2.53
N ARG A 65 7.62 -32.94 -1.32
CA ARG A 65 7.64 -34.35 -0.91
C ARG A 65 6.25 -34.97 -0.76
N ASP A 66 5.23 -34.16 -0.44
CA ASP A 66 3.83 -34.58 -0.31
C ASP A 66 3.08 -34.69 -1.65
N ILE A 67 3.63 -34.16 -2.75
CA ILE A 67 2.96 -34.18 -4.06
C ILE A 67 3.32 -35.45 -4.85
N PHE A 68 4.42 -36.11 -4.48
CA PHE A 68 4.94 -37.30 -5.16
C PHE A 68 4.94 -38.56 -4.29
N SER A 69 4.25 -38.55 -3.15
CA SER A 69 4.05 -39.73 -2.30
C SER A 69 2.67 -40.33 -2.46
#